data_AF-A0A2J4XUT5-F1
#
_entry.id   AF-A0A2J4XUT5-F1
#
_cell.length_a   1.000
_cell.length_b   1.000
_cell.length_c   1.000
_cell.angle_alpha   90.00
_cell.angle_beta   90.00
_cell.angle_gamma   90.00
#
_symmetry.space_group_name_H-M   'P 1'
#
loop_
_entity.id
_entity.type
_entity.pdbx_description
1 polymer ?
#
loop_
_entity_poly.entity_id
_entity_poly.type
_entity_poly.pdbx_seq_one_letter_code
_entity_poly.pdbx_strand_id
1 'polypeptide(L)'
;MTQQEFLSRRQALLAQMQPGSAALIFAAPEAVRSADSEYPYRQSSDFWYFTGFNEPEALLVLIKSDETHNHSVLFNRVRDLTAEIWFGRRLGQEAAPAKLGVYRALAFSEINQQLFQLLNGLDAIYFAQGEYAYADDIVFNALEKLRKGVR
;
A
#
# COMPACT_ATOMS: atom_id res chain seq x y z
N MET A 1 9.17 -9.61 -15.34
CA MET A 1 8.14 -10.22 -14.47
C MET A 1 6.78 -9.87 -15.03
N THR A 2 5.87 -10.83 -15.08
CA THR A 2 4.51 -10.63 -15.60
C THR A 2 3.54 -10.25 -14.48
N GLN A 3 2.38 -9.68 -14.81
CA GLN A 3 1.34 -9.40 -13.82
C GLN A 3 0.91 -10.67 -13.03
N GLN A 4 0.86 -11.80 -13.71
CA GLN A 4 0.50 -13.09 -13.11
C GLN A 4 1.50 -13.55 -12.05
N GLU A 5 2.78 -13.26 -12.22
CA GLU A 5 3.83 -13.57 -11.24
C GLU A 5 3.63 -12.78 -9.94
N PHE A 6 3.33 -11.48 -10.05
CA PHE A 6 2.99 -10.65 -8.88
C PHE A 6 1.73 -11.13 -8.17
N LEU A 7 0.70 -11.49 -8.92
CA LEU A 7 -0.53 -12.08 -8.37
C LEU A 7 -0.24 -13.38 -7.60
N SER A 8 0.56 -14.28 -8.17
CA SER A 8 0.94 -15.54 -7.53
C SER A 8 1.69 -15.31 -6.21
N ARG A 9 2.62 -14.36 -6.17
CA ARG A 9 3.34 -14.00 -4.93
C ARG A 9 2.41 -13.47 -3.85
N ARG A 10 1.46 -12.59 -4.22
CA ARG A 10 0.44 -12.08 -3.27
C ARG A 10 -0.43 -13.20 -2.71
N GLN A 11 -0.86 -14.15 -3.57
CA GLN A 11 -1.64 -15.31 -3.13
C GLN A 11 -0.84 -16.25 -2.23
N ALA A 12 0.46 -16.46 -2.51
CA ALA A 12 1.33 -17.27 -1.67
C ALA A 12 1.54 -16.66 -0.26
N LEU A 13 1.58 -15.33 -0.14
CA LEU A 13 1.60 -14.64 1.15
C LEU A 13 0.26 -14.80 1.88
N LEU A 14 -0.86 -14.54 1.18
CA LEU A 14 -2.22 -14.71 1.72
C LEU A 14 -2.46 -16.13 2.25
N ALA A 15 -1.95 -17.16 1.58
CA ALA A 15 -2.06 -18.55 2.03
C ALA A 15 -1.39 -18.82 3.40
N GLN A 16 -0.39 -18.02 3.78
CA GLN A 16 0.34 -18.15 5.05
C GLN A 16 -0.24 -17.27 6.17
N MET A 17 -1.11 -16.33 5.82
CA MET A 17 -1.74 -15.41 6.78
C MET A 17 -2.88 -16.10 7.54
N GLN A 18 -3.11 -15.67 8.77
CA GLN A 18 -4.29 -16.06 9.54
C GLN A 18 -5.57 -15.49 8.91
N PRO A 19 -6.72 -16.19 9.00
CA PRO A 19 -8.03 -15.57 8.76
C PRO A 19 -8.23 -14.31 9.61
N GLY A 20 -9.06 -13.38 9.14
CA GLY A 20 -9.31 -12.12 9.84
C GLY A 20 -8.07 -11.24 9.97
N SER A 21 -7.21 -11.18 8.94
CA SER A 21 -5.95 -10.42 9.03
C SER A 21 -5.65 -9.56 7.81
N ALA A 22 -4.74 -8.59 7.99
CA ALA A 22 -4.23 -7.77 6.90
C ALA A 22 -2.69 -7.69 6.89
N ALA A 23 -2.08 -7.72 5.71
CA ALA A 23 -0.66 -7.41 5.52
C ALA A 23 -0.50 -6.04 4.85
N LEU A 24 0.36 -5.20 5.43
CA LEU A 24 0.64 -3.83 5.02
C LEU A 24 2.07 -3.73 4.50
N ILE A 25 2.22 -3.46 3.20
CA ILE A 25 3.52 -3.38 2.53
C ILE A 25 3.65 -1.99 1.92
N PHE A 26 4.55 -1.19 2.46
CA PHE A 26 4.72 0.22 2.12
C PHE A 26 5.79 0.42 1.05
N ALA A 27 5.59 1.43 0.19
CA ALA A 27 6.61 1.88 -0.75
C ALA A 27 7.78 2.56 -0.02
N ALA A 28 8.94 2.66 -0.69
CA ALA A 28 10.03 3.47 -0.16
C ALA A 28 9.67 4.97 -0.23
N PRO A 29 10.15 5.79 0.71
CA PRO A 29 10.07 7.25 0.57
C PRO A 29 11.05 7.76 -0.49
N GLU A 30 10.78 8.94 -1.03
CA GLU A 30 11.77 9.69 -1.82
C GLU A 30 12.96 10.11 -0.92
N ALA A 31 14.17 10.11 -1.48
CA ALA A 31 15.40 10.38 -0.73
C ALA A 31 16.06 11.68 -1.19
N VAL A 32 16.16 12.65 -0.28
CA VAL A 32 16.78 13.95 -0.56
C VAL A 32 18.29 13.78 -0.72
N ARG A 33 18.85 14.32 -1.80
CA ARG A 33 20.30 14.38 -2.04
C ARG A 33 20.88 15.68 -1.50
N SER A 34 20.28 16.82 -1.85
CA SER A 34 20.70 18.15 -1.39
C SER A 34 19.61 19.17 -1.70
N ALA A 35 19.17 19.93 -0.70
CA ALA A 35 18.13 20.95 -0.84
C ALA A 35 16.88 20.41 -1.58
N ASP A 36 16.63 20.89 -2.80
CA ASP A 36 15.51 20.55 -3.68
C ASP A 36 15.82 19.39 -4.66
N SER A 37 17.03 18.82 -4.60
CA SER A 37 17.44 17.70 -5.43
C SER A 37 17.28 16.36 -4.73
N GLU A 38 16.68 15.40 -5.43
CA GLU A 38 16.46 14.03 -4.96
C GLU A 38 17.42 13.04 -5.63
N TYR A 39 17.68 11.90 -4.97
CA TYR A 39 18.27 10.75 -5.62
C TYR A 39 17.28 10.08 -6.57
N PRO A 40 17.76 9.35 -7.61
CA PRO A 40 16.87 8.52 -8.42
C PRO A 40 16.07 7.56 -7.52
N TYR A 41 14.75 7.57 -7.70
CA TYR A 41 13.87 6.78 -6.85
C TYR A 41 14.16 5.28 -6.96
N ARG A 42 14.36 4.65 -5.80
CA ARG A 42 14.51 3.19 -5.65
C ARG A 42 13.44 2.70 -4.70
N GLN A 43 12.52 1.91 -5.23
CA GLN A 43 11.43 1.30 -4.47
C GLN A 43 11.93 0.40 -3.32
N SER A 44 11.08 0.07 -2.35
CA SER A 44 11.32 -1.02 -1.40
C SER A 44 11.39 -2.36 -2.16
N SER A 45 12.34 -3.23 -1.79
CA SER A 45 12.48 -4.54 -2.44
C SER A 45 11.24 -5.42 -2.25
N ASP A 46 10.64 -5.40 -1.05
CA ASP A 46 9.44 -6.19 -0.75
C ASP A 46 8.21 -5.61 -1.46
N PHE A 47 8.04 -4.29 -1.44
CA PHE A 47 6.97 -3.65 -2.19
C PHE A 47 7.06 -3.95 -3.68
N TRP A 48 8.26 -3.83 -4.25
CA TRP A 48 8.52 -4.18 -5.64
C TRP A 48 8.22 -5.64 -5.93
N TYR A 49 8.63 -6.55 -5.03
CA TYR A 49 8.42 -7.99 -5.18
C TYR A 49 6.95 -8.37 -5.33
N PHE A 50 6.04 -7.68 -4.65
CA PHE A 50 4.59 -7.94 -4.70
C PHE A 50 3.82 -7.12 -5.73
N THR A 51 4.38 -6.02 -6.25
CA THR A 51 3.63 -5.06 -7.09
C THR A 51 4.23 -4.80 -8.46
N GLY A 52 5.56 -4.81 -8.59
CA GLY A 52 6.25 -4.24 -9.74
C GLY A 52 5.96 -2.75 -9.97
N PHE A 53 5.51 -2.03 -8.93
CA PHE A 53 5.05 -0.64 -9.02
C PHE A 53 6.14 0.32 -8.49
N ASN A 54 6.58 1.26 -9.32
CA ASN A 54 7.72 2.14 -9.04
C ASN A 54 7.32 3.58 -8.69
N GLU A 55 6.24 3.78 -7.94
CA GLU A 55 5.88 5.11 -7.40
C GLU A 55 6.03 5.10 -5.87
N PRO A 56 6.50 6.21 -5.25
CA PRO A 56 6.44 6.43 -3.81
C PRO A 56 5.00 6.78 -3.39
N GLU A 57 4.81 7.04 -2.08
CA GLU A 57 3.48 7.33 -1.50
C GLU A 57 2.44 6.28 -1.93
N ALA A 58 2.79 5.02 -1.67
CA ALA A 58 1.94 3.89 -1.97
C ALA A 58 1.99 2.84 -0.85
N LEU A 59 0.85 2.16 -0.67
CA LEU A 59 0.68 1.06 0.28
C LEU A 59 -0.13 -0.04 -0.38
N LEU A 60 0.42 -1.25 -0.42
CA LEU A 60 -0.33 -2.46 -0.75
C LEU A 60 -0.90 -3.06 0.54
N VAL A 61 -2.22 -3.21 0.57
CA VAL A 61 -2.95 -3.89 1.64
C VAL A 61 -3.49 -5.21 1.10
N LEU A 62 -3.10 -6.33 1.71
CA LEU A 62 -3.69 -7.64 1.45
C LEU A 62 -4.57 -8.02 2.62
N ILE A 63 -5.85 -8.30 2.38
CA ILE A 63 -6.82 -8.61 3.42
C ILE A 63 -7.28 -10.05 3.22
N LYS A 64 -7.10 -10.88 4.25
CA LYS A 64 -7.64 -12.24 4.33
C LYS A 64 -8.81 -12.23 5.31
N SER A 65 -10.04 -12.20 4.78
CA SER A 65 -11.25 -12.21 5.61
C SER A 65 -11.47 -13.59 6.22
N ASP A 66 -11.36 -14.64 5.40
CA ASP A 66 -11.43 -16.03 5.83
C ASP A 66 -10.52 -16.91 4.93
N GLU A 67 -10.62 -18.24 5.05
CA GLU A 67 -9.77 -19.17 4.27
C GLU A 67 -10.05 -19.14 2.76
N THR A 68 -11.23 -18.68 2.35
CA THR A 68 -11.69 -18.66 0.95
C THR A 68 -11.76 -17.26 0.35
N HIS A 69 -11.92 -16.22 1.18
CA HIS A 69 -12.13 -14.85 0.76
C HIS A 69 -10.93 -13.98 1.15
N ASN A 70 -10.29 -13.43 0.12
CA ASN A 70 -9.24 -12.43 0.25
C ASN A 70 -9.39 -11.38 -0.85
N HIS A 71 -8.84 -10.18 -0.60
CA HIS A 71 -8.78 -9.12 -1.60
C HIS A 71 -7.58 -8.20 -1.36
N SER A 72 -7.26 -7.37 -2.35
CA SER A 72 -6.12 -6.46 -2.31
C SER A 72 -6.55 -5.01 -2.57
N VAL A 73 -6.06 -4.09 -1.76
CA VAL A 73 -6.29 -2.66 -1.91
C VAL A 73 -4.94 -1.97 -2.09
N LEU A 74 -4.83 -1.08 -3.07
CA LEU A 74 -3.66 -0.23 -3.26
C LEU A 74 -4.00 1.21 -2.89
N PHE A 75 -3.24 1.81 -1.99
CA PHE A 75 -3.17 3.27 -1.90
C PHE A 75 -2.05 3.75 -2.82
N ASN A 76 -2.32 4.75 -3.66
CA ASN A 76 -1.32 5.39 -4.51
C ASN A 76 -1.65 6.87 -4.76
N ARG A 77 -0.69 7.62 -5.28
CA ARG A 77 -0.87 9.04 -5.65
C ARG A 77 -2.05 9.20 -6.62
N VAL A 78 -2.83 10.25 -6.43
CA VAL A 78 -3.89 10.66 -7.38
C VAL A 78 -3.23 11.22 -8.64
N ARG A 79 -3.88 11.01 -9.79
CA ARG A 79 -3.46 11.68 -11.03
C ARG A 79 -3.62 13.18 -10.87
N ASP A 80 -2.59 13.90 -11.28
CA ASP A 80 -2.59 15.35 -11.28
C ASP A 80 -1.95 15.80 -12.58
N LEU A 81 -2.78 16.29 -13.51
CA LEU A 81 -2.34 16.74 -14.84
C LEU A 81 -1.27 17.82 -14.77
N THR A 82 -1.29 18.68 -13.74
CA THR A 82 -0.29 19.73 -13.57
C THR A 82 1.02 19.13 -13.09
N ALA A 83 0.98 18.21 -12.11
CA ALA A 83 2.16 17.51 -11.61
C ALA A 83 2.77 16.55 -12.65
N GLU A 84 1.94 15.94 -13.51
CA GLU A 84 2.40 15.00 -14.54
C GLU A 84 3.32 15.65 -15.59
N ILE A 85 3.19 16.97 -15.80
CA ILE A 85 4.07 17.75 -16.70
C ILE A 85 5.50 17.81 -16.14
N TRP A 86 5.66 17.89 -14.83
CA TRP A 86 6.95 18.12 -14.16
C TRP A 86 7.58 16.85 -13.62
N PHE A 87 6.77 15.96 -13.04
CA PHE A 87 7.22 14.77 -12.28
C PHE A 87 6.91 13.44 -12.97
N GLY A 88 6.34 13.50 -14.18
CA GLY A 88 5.98 12.30 -14.96
C GLY A 88 4.61 11.73 -14.62
N ARG A 89 4.17 10.77 -15.44
CA ARG A 89 2.82 10.19 -15.35
C ARG A 89 2.64 9.40 -14.06
N ARG A 90 1.49 9.60 -13.41
CA ARG A 90 1.03 8.79 -12.27
C ARG A 90 0.02 7.77 -12.75
N LEU A 91 0.07 6.56 -12.20
CA LEU A 91 -0.87 5.50 -12.57
C LEU A 91 -2.32 5.86 -12.18
N GLY A 92 -2.51 6.44 -11.00
CA GLY A 92 -3.82 6.78 -10.47
C GLY A 92 -4.67 5.59 -10.05
N GLN A 93 -5.87 5.87 -9.53
CA GLN A 93 -6.77 4.87 -8.97
C GLN A 93 -7.53 4.10 -10.06
N GLU A 94 -7.90 4.76 -11.16
CA GLU A 94 -8.69 4.15 -12.23
C GLU A 94 -7.92 3.05 -12.97
N ALA A 95 -6.66 3.29 -13.30
CA ALA A 95 -5.85 2.35 -14.08
C ALA A 95 -5.16 1.28 -13.22
N ALA A 96 -5.00 1.52 -11.90
CA ALA A 96 -4.27 0.63 -11.01
C ALA A 96 -4.84 -0.81 -10.93
N PRO A 97 -6.17 -1.03 -10.79
CA PRO A 97 -6.74 -2.38 -10.77
C PRO A 97 -6.38 -3.19 -12.02
N ALA A 98 -6.56 -2.59 -13.21
CA ALA A 98 -6.26 -3.25 -14.47
C ALA A 98 -4.75 -3.48 -14.67
N LYS A 99 -3.91 -2.50 -14.28
CA LYS A 99 -2.46 -2.56 -14.51
C LYS A 99 -1.73 -3.46 -13.52
N LEU A 100 -2.11 -3.44 -12.25
CA LEU A 100 -1.39 -4.11 -11.16
C LEU A 100 -2.11 -5.38 -10.69
N GLY A 101 -3.35 -5.63 -11.12
CA GLY A 101 -4.15 -6.78 -10.70
C GLY A 101 -4.56 -6.68 -9.23
N VAL A 102 -4.85 -5.47 -8.74
CA VAL A 102 -5.40 -5.25 -7.40
C VAL A 102 -6.93 -5.15 -7.47
N TYR A 103 -7.63 -5.53 -6.41
CA TYR A 103 -9.09 -5.50 -6.39
C TYR A 103 -9.63 -4.06 -6.39
N ARG A 104 -8.99 -3.16 -5.64
CA ARG A 104 -9.34 -1.73 -5.59
C ARG A 104 -8.10 -0.86 -5.44
N ALA A 105 -8.15 0.37 -5.93
CA ALA A 105 -7.19 1.41 -5.60
C ALA A 105 -7.88 2.62 -4.95
N LEU A 106 -7.20 3.25 -4.00
CA LEU A 106 -7.63 4.42 -3.23
C LEU A 106 -6.53 5.49 -3.25
N ALA A 107 -6.90 6.74 -3.01
CA ALA A 107 -5.94 7.84 -2.96
C ALA A 107 -5.06 7.74 -1.69
N PHE A 108 -3.74 7.82 -1.84
CA PHE A 108 -2.82 7.82 -0.69
C PHE A 108 -3.07 8.99 0.26
N SER A 109 -3.53 10.14 -0.25
CA SER A 109 -3.96 11.29 0.56
C SER A 109 -5.11 10.96 1.53
N GLU A 110 -5.89 9.91 1.27
CA GLU A 110 -7.01 9.48 2.11
C GLU A 110 -6.66 8.32 3.05
N ILE A 111 -5.38 7.92 3.11
CA ILE A 111 -4.96 6.73 3.87
C ILE A 111 -5.35 6.80 5.35
N ASN A 112 -5.25 7.96 5.98
CA ASN A 112 -5.61 8.15 7.39
C ASN A 112 -7.12 8.07 7.64
N GLN A 113 -7.96 8.27 6.63
CA GLN A 113 -9.41 8.18 6.70
C GLN A 113 -9.91 6.77 6.33
N GLN A 114 -9.16 6.03 5.52
CA GLN A 114 -9.60 4.75 4.96
C GLN A 114 -8.96 3.54 5.64
N LEU A 115 -7.68 3.63 6.02
CA LEU A 115 -6.94 2.47 6.51
C LEU A 115 -7.57 1.87 7.77
N PHE A 116 -7.96 2.69 8.74
CA PHE A 116 -8.61 2.18 9.96
C PHE A 116 -9.94 1.46 9.64
N GLN A 117 -10.67 1.86 8.60
CA GLN A 117 -11.91 1.19 8.19
C GLN A 117 -11.62 -0.19 7.61
N LEU A 118 -10.56 -0.32 6.81
CA LEU A 118 -10.11 -1.61 6.26
C LEU A 118 -9.62 -2.57 7.36
N LEU A 119 -9.04 -2.03 8.43
CA LEU A 119 -8.49 -2.79 9.55
C LEU A 119 -9.53 -3.10 10.63
N ASN A 120 -10.69 -2.46 10.59
CA ASN A 120 -11.72 -2.61 11.62
C ASN A 120 -12.26 -4.05 11.66
N GLY A 121 -12.24 -4.66 12.84
CA GLY A 121 -12.72 -6.03 13.05
C GLY A 121 -11.75 -7.13 12.63
N LEU A 122 -10.51 -6.80 12.22
CA LEU A 122 -9.47 -7.79 12.00
C LEU A 122 -8.76 -8.16 13.32
N ASP A 123 -8.37 -9.43 13.43
CA ASP A 123 -7.69 -9.99 14.59
C ASP A 123 -6.17 -9.74 14.54
N ALA A 124 -5.58 -9.63 13.35
CA ALA A 124 -4.14 -9.50 13.17
C ALA A 124 -3.74 -8.54 12.04
N ILE A 125 -2.62 -7.84 12.23
CA ILE A 125 -1.99 -7.00 11.22
C ILE A 125 -0.52 -7.37 11.11
N TYR A 126 -0.08 -7.67 9.89
CA TYR A 126 1.32 -7.89 9.56
C TYR A 126 1.87 -6.62 8.92
N PHE A 127 2.86 -5.99 9.57
CA PHE A 127 3.59 -4.87 8.99
C PHE A 127 5.02 -4.86 9.51
N ALA A 128 5.96 -4.33 8.72
CA ALA A 128 7.38 -4.26 9.06
C ALA A 128 7.64 -3.04 9.97
N GLN A 129 7.26 -3.13 11.24
CA GLN A 129 7.47 -2.06 12.20
C GLN A 129 8.94 -1.65 12.27
N GLY A 130 9.22 -0.35 12.19
CA GLY A 130 10.56 0.22 12.23
C GLY A 130 11.29 0.28 10.88
N GLU A 131 10.71 -0.26 9.80
CA GLU A 131 11.29 -0.15 8.45
C GLU A 131 11.26 1.30 7.96
N TYR A 132 10.11 1.98 8.07
CA TYR A 132 9.94 3.39 7.73
C TYR A 132 9.13 4.13 8.79
N ALA A 133 9.67 5.24 9.31
CA ALA A 133 8.98 6.07 10.31
C ALA A 133 7.58 6.54 9.86
N TYR A 134 7.45 6.95 8.58
CA TYR A 134 6.16 7.41 8.04
C TYR A 134 5.11 6.28 8.00
N ALA A 135 5.54 5.04 7.78
CA ALA A 135 4.67 3.87 7.76
C ALA A 135 4.19 3.54 9.17
N ASP A 136 5.11 3.54 10.14
CA ASP A 136 4.79 3.35 11.56
C ASP A 136 3.76 4.38 12.03
N ASP A 137 3.95 5.65 11.71
CA ASP A 137 3.02 6.73 12.06
C ASP A 137 1.62 6.48 11.49
N ILE A 138 1.50 6.08 10.23
CA ILE A 138 0.22 5.78 9.58
C ILE A 138 -0.48 4.60 10.26
N VAL A 139 0.26 3.51 10.51
CA VAL A 139 -0.29 2.30 11.14
C VAL A 139 -0.74 2.58 12.56
N PHE A 140 0.10 3.25 13.36
CA PHE A 140 -0.24 3.59 14.74
C PHE A 140 -1.42 4.57 14.82
N ASN A 141 -1.51 5.55 13.91
CA ASN A 141 -2.68 6.42 13.84
C ASN A 141 -3.98 5.65 13.54
N ALA A 142 -3.93 4.66 12.65
CA ALA A 142 -5.08 3.80 12.36
C ALA A 142 -5.47 2.96 13.59
N LEU A 143 -4.50 2.36 14.27
CA LEU A 143 -4.72 1.57 15.50
C LEU A 143 -5.28 2.42 16.64
N GLU A 144 -4.77 3.63 16.84
CA GLU A 144 -5.28 4.57 17.85
C GLU A 144 -6.74 4.96 17.60
N LYS A 145 -7.14 5.15 16.34
CA LYS A 145 -8.55 5.38 15.98
C LYS A 145 -9.44 4.18 16.33
N LEU A 146 -8.98 2.96 16.05
CA LEU A 146 -9.70 1.73 16.40
C LEU A 146 -9.85 1.56 17.91
N ARG A 147 -8.79 1.82 18.69
CA ARG A 147 -8.80 1.74 20.15
C ARG A 147 -9.78 2.71 20.81
N LYS A 148 -9.93 3.92 20.26
CA LYS A 148 -10.86 4.94 20.78
C LYS A 148 -12.33 4.63 20.48
N GLY A 149 -12.59 3.57 19.70
CA GLY A 149 -13.91 3.20 19.20
C GLY A 149 -14.31 4.11 18.04
N VAL A 150 -14.70 3.51 16.93
CA VAL A 150 -15.42 4.22 15.86
C VAL A 150 -16.81 4.55 16.43
N ARG A 151 -16.94 5.70 17.07
CA ARG A 151 -18.23 6.25 17.52
C ARG A 151 -19.07 6.66 16.32
#